data_AF-A0A522RSQ7-F1
#
_entry.id   AF-A0A522RSQ7-F1
#
_cell.length_a   1.000
_cell.length_b   1.000
_cell.length_c   1.000
_cell.angle_alpha   90.00
_cell.angle_beta   90.00
_cell.angle_gamma   90.00
#
_symmetry.space_group_name_H-M   'P 1'
#
loop_
_entity.id
_entity.type
_entity.pdbx_description
1 polymer ?
#
loop_
_entity_poly.entity_id
_entity_poly.type
_entity_poly.pdbx_seq_one_letter_code
_entity_poly.pdbx_strand_id
1 'polypeptide(L)'
;LEVLADTGAVGLVLWLAGVVLAIRAWRKVGPEARRRAFPVTVALAVTVFPLNTHLAFYSAWWGSLFWWLLSLWCAALYSCDRP
;
A
#
# COMPACT_ATOMS: atom_id res chain seq x y z
N LEU A 1 -9.63 -6.67 -14.46
CA LEU A 1 -8.99 -6.25 -13.19
C LEU A 1 -10.00 -6.54 -12.08
N GLU A 2 -9.67 -7.34 -11.06
CA GLU A 2 -10.61 -7.67 -9.97
C GLU A 2 -11.25 -6.42 -9.36
N VAL A 3 -10.44 -5.39 -9.08
CA VAL A 3 -10.95 -4.12 -8.56
C VAL A 3 -12.02 -3.51 -9.48
N LEU A 4 -11.83 -3.53 -10.81
CA LEU A 4 -12.84 -3.03 -11.74
C LEU A 4 -14.09 -3.94 -11.80
N ALA A 5 -13.92 -5.26 -11.66
CA ALA A 5 -15.00 -6.24 -11.74
C ALA A 5 -15.86 -6.28 -10.47
N ASP A 6 -15.25 -6.18 -9.28
CA ASP A 6 -15.91 -6.29 -7.97
C ASP A 6 -16.35 -4.94 -7.39
N THR A 7 -15.63 -3.85 -7.70
CA THR A 7 -15.92 -2.51 -7.13
C THR A 7 -16.33 -1.47 -8.17
N GLY A 8 -16.38 -1.87 -9.44
CA GLY A 8 -16.69 -0.99 -10.56
C GLY A 8 -15.62 0.09 -10.79
N ALA A 9 -15.95 1.04 -11.67
CA ALA A 9 -15.06 2.14 -12.01
C ALA A 9 -14.72 3.04 -10.80
N VAL A 10 -15.67 3.20 -9.87
CA VAL A 10 -15.48 4.02 -8.66
C VAL A 10 -14.40 3.43 -7.76
N GLY A 11 -14.46 2.14 -7.45
CA GLY A 11 -13.44 1.54 -6.59
C GLY A 11 -12.08 1.46 -7.27
N LEU A 12 -12.02 1.29 -8.60
CA LEU A 12 -10.76 1.43 -9.34
C LEU A 12 -10.15 2.83 -9.19
N VAL A 13 -10.96 3.88 -9.33
CA VAL A 13 -10.50 5.28 -9.16
C VAL A 13 -9.98 5.52 -7.75
N LEU A 14 -10.71 5.05 -6.72
CA LEU A 14 -10.28 5.20 -5.33
C LEU A 14 -8.99 4.42 -5.03
N TRP A 15 -8.84 3.23 -5.62
CA TRP A 15 -7.63 2.43 -5.47
C TRP A 15 -6.41 3.12 -6.10
N LEU A 16 -6.56 3.64 -7.32
CA LEU A 16 -5.52 4.43 -7.98
C LEU A 16 -5.19 5.71 -7.21
N ALA A 17 -6.21 6.39 -6.65
CA ALA A 17 -6.00 7.55 -5.79
C ALA A 17 -5.17 7.18 -4.54
N GLY A 18 -5.44 6.03 -3.91
CA GLY A 18 -4.63 5.50 -2.81
C GLY A 18 -3.17 5.27 -3.18
N VAL A 19 -2.91 4.66 -4.34
CA VAL A 19 -1.53 4.49 -4.87
C VAL A 19 -0.85 5.83 -5.09
N VAL A 20 -1.53 6.80 -5.71
CA VAL A 20 -0.99 8.14 -5.92
C VAL A 20 -0.67 8.82 -4.58
N LEU A 21 -1.54 8.70 -3.57
CA LEU A 21 -1.30 9.24 -2.23
C LEU A 21 -0.09 8.58 -1.57
N ALA A 22 0.05 7.26 -1.66
CA ALA A 22 1.21 6.53 -1.13
C ALA A 22 2.52 7.00 -1.78
N ILE A 23 2.55 7.13 -3.11
CA ILE A 23 3.73 7.64 -3.83
C ILE A 23 4.05 9.08 -3.38
N ARG A 24 3.04 9.94 -3.21
CA ARG A 24 3.23 11.31 -2.74
C ARG A 24 3.76 11.34 -1.30
N ALA A 25 3.24 10.51 -0.40
CA ALA A 25 3.70 10.41 0.98
C ALA A 25 5.16 9.95 1.05
N TRP A 26 5.52 8.90 0.31
CA TRP A 26 6.90 8.42 0.18
C TRP A 26 7.86 9.49 -0.34
N ARG A 27 7.43 10.27 -1.35
CA ARG A 27 8.22 11.36 -1.93
C ARG A 27 8.40 12.56 -1.00
N LYS A 28 7.52 12.76 -0.03
CA LYS A 28 7.60 13.88 0.92
C LYS A 28 8.59 13.62 2.05
N VAL A 29 8.79 12.37 2.45
CA VAL A 29 9.68 12.03 3.57
C VAL A 29 11.17 12.02 3.15
N GLY A 30 12.04 12.25 4.13
CA GLY A 30 13.49 12.25 3.95
C GLY A 30 14.10 10.87 3.68
N PRO A 31 15.39 10.81 3.27
CA PRO A 31 16.07 9.57 2.89
C PRO A 31 16.15 8.53 4.02
N GLU A 32 16.30 8.96 5.28
CA GLU A 32 16.33 8.05 6.43
C GLU A 32 14.98 7.37 6.68
N ALA A 33 13.87 8.11 6.57
CA ALA A 33 12.53 7.54 6.67
C ALA A 33 12.26 6.53 5.56
N ARG A 34 12.68 6.83 4.32
CA ARG A 34 12.58 5.89 3.19
C ARG A 34 13.40 4.62 3.43
N ARG A 35 14.61 4.74 3.97
CA ARG A 35 15.48 3.58 4.24
C ARG A 35 14.86 2.65 5.28
N ARG A 36 14.22 3.20 6.32
CA ARG A 36 13.48 2.42 7.33
C ARG A 36 12.23 1.75 6.75
N ALA A 37 11.50 2.47 5.92
CA ALA A 37 10.26 1.97 5.33
C ALA A 37 10.50 1.04 4.13
N PHE A 38 11.72 0.96 3.58
CA PHE A 38 12.07 0.16 2.41
C PHE A 38 11.65 -1.32 2.48
N PRO A 39 11.93 -2.08 3.57
CA PRO A 39 11.53 -3.48 3.63
C PRO A 39 10.01 -3.66 3.55
N VAL A 40 9.25 -2.77 4.22
CA VAL A 40 7.79 -2.81 4.22
C VAL A 40 7.23 -2.36 2.87
N THR A 41 7.87 -1.39 2.20
CA THR A 41 7.49 -0.98 0.83
C THR A 41 7.60 -2.14 -0.16
N VAL A 42 8.67 -2.93 -0.07
CA VAL A 42 8.85 -4.11 -0.91
C VAL A 42 7.79 -5.16 -0.60
N ALA A 43 7.54 -5.44 0.69
CA ALA A 43 6.49 -6.36 1.10
C ALA A 43 5.11 -5.95 0.57
N LEU A 44 4.75 -4.66 0.72
CA LEU A 44 3.53 -4.10 0.15
C LEU A 44 3.47 -4.29 -1.36
N ALA A 45 4.52 -3.92 -2.09
CA ALA A 45 4.55 -4.08 -3.55
C ALA A 45 4.34 -5.55 -3.97
N VAL A 46 4.95 -6.50 -3.27
CA VAL A 46 4.78 -7.94 -3.51
C VAL A 46 3.36 -8.40 -3.25
N THR A 47 2.69 -7.90 -2.19
CA THR A 47 1.28 -8.28 -1.92
C THR A 47 0.33 -7.87 -3.05
N VAL A 48 0.69 -6.85 -3.83
CA VAL A 48 -0.08 -6.36 -4.97
C VAL A 48 0.38 -6.90 -6.32
N PHE A 49 1.56 -7.53 -6.40
CA PHE A 49 2.14 -8.00 -7.66
C PHE A 49 1.49 -9.32 -8.11
N PRO A 50 1.21 -9.51 -9.42
CA PRO A 50 1.29 -8.58 -10.55
C PRO A 50 -0.07 -7.90 -10.88
N LEU A 51 -0.87 -7.59 -9.86
CA LEU A 51 -2.34 -7.63 -9.80
C LEU A 51 -2.81 -9.04 -9.43
N ASN A 52 -2.67 -9.33 -8.12
CA ASN A 52 -2.98 -10.57 -7.38
C ASN A 52 -3.95 -11.51 -8.14
N THR A 53 -3.45 -12.68 -8.54
CA THR A 53 -4.17 -13.70 -9.31
C THR A 53 -5.49 -14.09 -8.63
N HIS A 54 -6.60 -13.99 -9.38
CA HIS A 54 -8.00 -14.24 -9.00
C HIS A 54 -8.23 -14.98 -7.66
N LEU A 55 -8.96 -14.35 -6.71
CA LEU A 55 -9.54 -14.85 -5.42
C LEU A 55 -8.82 -14.56 -4.08
N ALA A 56 -7.53 -14.23 -4.03
CA ALA A 56 -6.85 -14.15 -2.73
C ALA A 56 -6.88 -12.76 -2.07
N PHE A 57 -6.90 -11.66 -2.82
CA PHE A 57 -6.71 -10.31 -2.27
C PHE A 57 -7.82 -9.85 -1.31
N TYR A 58 -9.08 -10.08 -1.68
CA TYR A 58 -10.24 -9.78 -0.82
C TYR A 58 -10.53 -10.83 0.25
N SER A 59 -9.70 -11.88 0.38
CA SER A 59 -9.83 -12.80 1.50
C SER A 59 -9.54 -12.08 2.83
N ALA A 60 -10.28 -12.43 3.88
CA ALA A 60 -10.13 -11.79 5.19
C ALA A 60 -8.67 -11.85 5.70
N TRP A 61 -7.96 -12.94 5.41
CA TRP A 61 -6.56 -13.11 5.79
C TRP A 61 -5.62 -12.16 5.03
N TRP A 62 -5.63 -12.21 3.69
CA TRP A 62 -4.72 -11.39 2.88
C TRP A 62 -5.03 -9.91 2.95
N GLY A 63 -6.32 -9.53 2.96
CA GLY A 63 -6.73 -8.16 3.16
C GLY A 63 -6.23 -7.60 4.49
N SER A 64 -6.39 -8.37 5.58
CA SER A 64 -5.88 -7.97 6.90
C SER A 64 -4.35 -7.82 6.90
N LEU A 65 -3.62 -8.74 6.26
CA LEU A 65 -2.17 -8.65 6.10
C LEU A 65 -1.76 -7.38 5.34
N PHE A 66 -2.44 -7.06 4.23
CA PHE A 66 -2.19 -5.86 3.44
C PHE A 66 -2.39 -4.59 4.28
N TRP A 67 -3.52 -4.47 4.97
CA TRP A 67 -3.82 -3.30 5.81
C TRP A 67 -2.85 -3.17 6.99
N TRP A 68 -2.42 -4.29 7.57
CA TRP A 68 -1.41 -4.31 8.61
C TRP A 68 -0.04 -3.82 8.10
N LEU A 69 0.41 -4.32 6.94
CA LEU A 69 1.64 -3.84 6.29
C LEU A 69 1.54 -2.36 5.92
N LEU A 70 0.37 -1.88 5.48
CA LEU A 70 0.15 -0.47 5.18
C LEU A 70 0.28 0.41 6.43
N SER A 71 -0.26 -0.06 7.56
CA SER A 71 -0.11 0.62 8.85
C SER A 71 1.36 0.69 9.29
N LEU A 72 2.09 -0.43 9.18
CA LEU A 72 3.53 -0.47 9.46
C LEU A 72 4.33 0.46 8.55
N TRP A 73 3.96 0.54 7.27
CA TRP A 73 4.58 1.44 6.33
C TRP A 73 4.36 2.90 6.69
N CYS A 74 3.14 3.29 7.06
CA CYS A 74 2.85 4.62 7.57
C CYS A 74 3.65 4.94 8.84
N ALA A 75 3.71 4.01 9.80
CA ALA A 75 4.51 4.18 11.01
C ALA A 75 6.01 4.33 10.69
N ALA A 76 6.54 3.53 9.75
CA ALA A 76 7.95 3.60 9.35
C ALA A 76 8.31 4.94 8.68
N LEU A 77 7.37 5.53 7.91
CA LEU A 77 7.56 6.82 7.28
C LEU A 77 7.54 7.99 8.25
N TYR A 78 6.69 7.95 9.28
CA TYR A 78 6.43 9.10 10.15
C TYR A 78 6.96 8.95 11.59
N SER A 79 7.50 7.78 11.96
CA SER A 79 8.06 7.53 13.31
C SER A 79 9.26 8.40 13.69
N CYS A 80 9.83 9.15 12.74
CA CYS A 80 11.01 9.98 12.93
C CYS A 80 10.93 11.35 12.25
N ASP A 81 9.73 11.86 11.99
CA ASP A 81 9.52 13.29 11.77
C ASP A 81 9.13 13.91 13.11
N ARG A 82 10.11 14.10 14.00
CA ARG A 82 9.96 15.07 15.09
C ARG A 82 10.56 16.39 14.59
N PRO A 83 9.85 17.53 14.69
CA PRO A 83 10.44 18.84 14.45
C PRO A 83 11.58 19.13 15.43
#